data_AF-A0A7V9L702-F1
#
_entry.id   AF-A0A7V9L702-F1
#
_cell.length_a   1.000
_cell.length_b   1.000
_cell.length_c   1.000
_cell.angle_alpha   90.00
_cell.angle_beta   90.00
_cell.angle_gamma   90.00
#
_symmetry.space_group_name_H-M   'P 1'
#
loop_
_entity.id
_entity.type
_entity.pdbx_description
1 polymer ?
#
loop_
_entity_poly.entity_id
_entity_poly.type
_entity_poly.pdbx_seq_one_letter_code
_entity_poly.pdbx_strand_id
1 'polypeptide(L)'
;MLLLDERILADGRHACTYATVIDDRVRIRDDNEELGDLSIAALDRVMVRYGKPLDLEVEVDDLGLAFTGGYRLRRLRYHAIVDATGRDYLVWERPDGEPLAAIGAMVTAALRYLVLRLSAERDSSLD
;
A
#
# COMPACT_ATOMS: atom_id res chain seq x y z
N MET A 1 -10.23 5.19 -4.08
CA MET A 1 -8.90 4.89 -4.67
C MET A 1 -7.86 5.61 -3.83
N LEU A 2 -6.76 4.96 -3.48
CA LEU A 2 -5.68 5.48 -2.64
C LEU A 2 -4.36 5.47 -3.42
N LEU A 3 -3.60 6.56 -3.40
CA LEU A 3 -2.24 6.57 -3.95
C LEU A 3 -1.31 5.87 -2.96
N LEU A 4 -0.55 4.88 -3.44
CA LEU A 4 0.40 4.13 -2.61
C LEU A 4 1.84 4.63 -2.75
N ASP A 5 2.24 4.94 -3.99
CA ASP A 5 3.59 5.37 -4.34
C ASP A 5 3.55 6.23 -5.60
N GLU A 6 4.52 7.13 -5.67
CA GLU A 6 4.72 8.08 -6.75
C GLU A 6 6.22 8.16 -7.04
N ARG A 7 6.63 7.92 -8.30
CA ARG A 7 8.05 7.88 -8.66
C ARG A 7 8.31 8.43 -10.06
N ILE A 8 9.55 8.87 -10.27
CA ILE A 8 10.06 9.26 -11.59
C ILE A 8 10.78 8.05 -12.19
N LEU A 9 10.37 7.64 -13.38
CA LEU A 9 10.99 6.57 -14.15
C LEU A 9 12.29 7.07 -14.81
N ALA A 10 13.12 6.13 -15.29
CA ALA A 10 14.39 6.44 -15.94
C ALA A 10 14.26 7.31 -17.20
N ASP A 11 13.08 7.31 -17.84
CA ASP A 11 12.74 8.15 -18.99
C ASP A 11 12.19 9.53 -18.59
N GLY A 12 12.21 9.87 -17.30
CA GLY A 12 11.69 11.13 -16.77
C GLY A 12 10.17 11.18 -16.64
N ARG A 13 9.45 10.12 -17.03
CA ARG A 13 7.99 10.07 -16.83
C ARG A 13 7.66 9.87 -15.36
N HIS A 14 6.55 10.47 -14.99
CA HIS A 14 5.90 10.24 -13.72
C HIS A 14 5.12 8.93 -13.75
N ALA A 15 5.21 8.13 -12.68
CA ALA A 15 4.47 6.91 -12.52
C ALA A 15 3.87 6.82 -11.12
N CYS A 16 2.57 6.53 -11.07
CA CYS A 16 1.85 6.30 -9.83
C CYS A 16 1.37 4.86 -9.73
N THR A 17 1.35 4.36 -8.48
CA THR A 17 0.71 3.10 -8.15
C THR A 17 -0.41 3.35 -7.16
N TYR A 18 -1.58 2.80 -7.46
CA TYR A 18 -2.80 3.01 -6.70
C TYR A 18 -3.35 1.70 -6.14
N ALA A 19 -4.13 1.82 -5.06
CA ALA A 19 -4.97 0.76 -4.54
C ALA A 19 -6.46 1.12 -4.57
N THR A 20 -7.28 0.11 -4.75
CA THR A 20 -8.74 0.15 -4.53
C THR A 20 -9.19 -1.09 -3.76
N VAL A 21 -10.41 -1.06 -3.22
CA VAL A 21 -11.02 -2.23 -2.56
C VAL A 21 -12.11 -2.78 -3.47
N ILE A 22 -12.02 -4.07 -3.77
CA ILE A 22 -13.02 -4.82 -4.55
C ILE A 22 -13.20 -6.17 -3.89
N ASP A 23 -14.44 -6.53 -3.53
CA ASP A 23 -14.78 -7.80 -2.87
C ASP A 23 -13.87 -8.12 -1.67
N ASP A 24 -13.59 -7.11 -0.84
CA ASP A 24 -12.73 -7.20 0.34
C ASP A 24 -11.27 -7.61 0.04
N ARG A 25 -10.82 -7.33 -1.18
CA ARG A 25 -9.45 -7.50 -1.65
C ARG A 25 -8.86 -6.15 -2.00
N VAL A 26 -7.54 -6.03 -1.89
CA VAL A 26 -6.83 -4.85 -2.37
C VAL A 26 -6.43 -5.08 -3.83
N ARG A 27 -7.04 -4.31 -4.72
CA ARG A 27 -6.66 -4.25 -6.14
C ARG A 27 -5.54 -3.25 -6.32
N ILE A 28 -4.44 -3.69 -6.92
CA ILE A 28 -3.27 -2.87 -7.26
C ILE A 28 -3.31 -2.54 -8.76
N ARG A 29 -3.09 -1.27 -9.07
CA ARG A 29 -3.00 -0.79 -10.45
C ARG A 29 -1.91 0.27 -10.59
N ASP A 30 -1.35 0.37 -11.78
CA ASP A 30 -0.60 1.53 -12.23
C ASP A 30 -1.50 2.51 -12.97
N ASP A 31 -0.92 3.63 -13.41
CA ASP A 31 -1.64 4.69 -14.13
C ASP A 31 -2.58 4.14 -15.22
N ASN A 32 -2.11 3.18 -16.01
CA ASN A 32 -2.80 2.67 -17.19
C ASN A 32 -3.16 1.17 -17.14
N GLU A 33 -2.81 0.44 -16.09
CA GLU A 33 -2.89 -1.02 -16.08
C GLU A 33 -3.30 -1.57 -14.71
N GLU A 34 -4.29 -2.47 -14.68
CA GLU A 34 -4.56 -3.29 -13.50
C GLU A 34 -3.50 -4.38 -13.38
N LEU A 35 -2.83 -4.45 -12.23
CA LEU A 35 -1.82 -5.48 -11.99
C LEU A 35 -2.48 -6.75 -11.42
N GLY A 36 -3.46 -6.58 -10.53
CA GLY A 36 -4.21 -7.69 -9.91
C GLY A 36 -4.58 -7.46 -8.44
N ASP A 37 -5.10 -8.53 -7.81
CA ASP A 37 -5.79 -8.45 -6.52
C ASP A 37 -5.12 -9.30 -5.42
N LEU A 38 -4.82 -8.68 -4.29
CA LEU A 38 -4.31 -9.35 -3.08
C LEU A 38 -5.40 -9.46 -2.00
N SER A 39 -5.34 -10.53 -1.20
CA SER A 39 -6.19 -10.64 -0.02
C SER A 39 -5.74 -9.65 1.07
N ILE A 40 -6.63 -9.32 2.00
CA ILE A 40 -6.28 -8.57 3.23
C ILE A 40 -5.15 -9.25 3.99
N ALA A 41 -5.14 -10.58 4.06
CA ALA A 41 -4.07 -11.33 4.74
C ALA A 41 -2.69 -11.12 4.08
N ALA A 42 -2.63 -10.96 2.76
CA ALA A 42 -1.37 -10.66 2.07
C ALA A 42 -0.91 -9.22 2.36
N LEU A 43 -1.83 -8.25 2.33
CA LEU A 43 -1.56 -6.88 2.73
C LEU A 43 -1.08 -6.81 4.18
N ASP A 44 -1.79 -7.45 5.10
CA ASP A 44 -1.46 -7.50 6.53
C ASP A 44 -0.06 -8.07 6.76
N ARG A 45 0.30 -9.17 6.10
CA ARG A 45 1.65 -9.74 6.18
C ARG A 45 2.74 -8.78 5.70
N VAL A 46 2.49 -8.02 4.64
CA VAL A 46 3.43 -6.99 4.15
C VAL A 46 3.56 -5.89 5.20
N MET A 47 2.44 -5.40 5.74
CA MET A 47 2.43 -4.34 6.75
C MET A 47 3.07 -4.77 8.06
N VAL A 48 2.85 -6.00 8.53
CA VAL A 48 3.53 -6.56 9.71
C VAL A 48 5.03 -6.73 9.48
N ARG A 49 5.44 -7.08 8.26
CA ARG A 49 6.86 -7.28 7.93
C ARG A 49 7.65 -5.97 7.91
N TYR A 50 7.08 -4.91 7.34
CA TYR A 50 7.79 -3.66 7.09
C TYR A 50 7.38 -2.51 8.01
N GLY A 51 6.22 -2.63 8.63
CA GLY A 51 5.65 -1.60 9.48
C GLY A 51 6.25 -1.59 10.88
N LYS A 52 6.12 -0.42 11.49
CA LYS A 52 6.35 -0.20 12.92
C LYS A 52 5.09 0.40 13.53
N PRO A 53 4.85 0.24 14.84
CA PRO A 53 3.78 0.95 15.51
C PRO A 53 3.81 2.45 15.19
N LEU A 54 2.65 3.01 14.85
CA LEU A 54 2.49 4.44 14.64
C LEU A 54 2.50 5.16 16.00
N ASP A 55 3.21 6.28 16.07
CA ASP A 55 3.22 7.12 17.27
C ASP A 55 1.83 7.74 17.51
N LEU A 56 1.40 7.80 18.77
CA LEU A 56 0.06 8.23 19.17
C LEU A 56 -0.19 9.71 18.88
N GLU A 57 0.87 10.52 18.76
CA GLU A 57 0.78 11.95 18.47
C GLU A 57 0.62 12.25 16.97
N VAL A 58 0.71 11.24 16.11
CA VAL A 58 0.62 11.42 14.65
C VAL A 58 -0.84 11.37 14.21
N GLU A 59 -1.35 12.52 13.78
CA GLU A 59 -2.61 12.60 13.07
C GLU A 59 -2.46 12.02 11.66
N VAL A 60 -3.41 11.16 11.29
CA VAL A 60 -3.47 10.53 9.96
C VAL A 60 -4.76 10.98 9.31
N ASP A 61 -4.65 11.46 8.07
CA ASP A 61 -5.79 11.91 7.28
C ASP A 61 -6.91 10.86 7.20
N ASP A 62 -8.14 11.34 7.02
CA ASP A 62 -9.34 10.49 6.86
C ASP A 62 -9.39 9.79 5.50
N LEU A 63 -8.53 10.16 4.54
CA LEU A 63 -8.50 9.55 3.23
C LEU A 63 -7.85 8.16 3.28
N GLY A 64 -8.67 7.13 3.09
CA GLY A 64 -8.23 5.75 3.17
C GLY A 64 -9.12 4.75 2.44
N LEU A 65 -8.66 3.51 2.43
CA LEU A 65 -9.42 2.34 2.03
C LEU A 65 -9.94 1.66 3.29
N ALA A 66 -11.25 1.48 3.39
CA ALA A 66 -11.87 0.68 4.44
C ALA A 66 -12.20 -0.72 3.90
N PHE A 67 -11.98 -1.72 4.74
CA PHE A 67 -12.24 -3.13 4.45
C PHE A 67 -13.28 -3.65 5.45
N THR A 68 -13.82 -4.84 5.21
CA THR A 68 -14.69 -5.50 6.18
C THR A 68 -13.92 -5.83 7.46
N GLY A 69 -14.63 -6.01 8.57
CA GLY A 69 -14.00 -6.34 9.86
C GLY A 69 -13.20 -5.18 10.50
N GLY A 70 -13.35 -3.94 10.02
CA GLY A 70 -12.76 -2.77 10.66
C GLY A 70 -11.30 -2.47 10.26
N TYR A 71 -10.75 -3.21 9.30
CA TYR A 71 -9.42 -2.92 8.77
C TYR A 71 -9.41 -1.66 7.88
N ARG A 72 -8.33 -0.90 7.93
CA ARG A 72 -8.17 0.32 7.11
C ARG A 72 -6.74 0.50 6.64
N LEU A 73 -6.57 0.92 5.39
CA LEU A 73 -5.29 1.34 4.82
C LEU A 73 -5.36 2.84 4.50
N ARG A 74 -4.44 3.64 5.04
CA ARG A 74 -4.43 5.09 4.88
C ARG A 74 -3.05 5.56 4.41
N ARG A 75 -3.01 6.70 3.73
CA ARG A 75 -1.74 7.38 3.42
C ARG A 75 -1.49 8.44 4.49
N LEU A 76 -0.25 8.54 4.92
CA LEU A 76 0.23 9.57 5.82
C LEU A 76 1.38 10.29 5.14
N ARG A 77 1.26 11.60 4.95
CA ARG A 77 2.35 12.44 4.46
C ARG A 77 3.01 13.13 5.63
N TYR A 78 4.14 12.60 6.08
CA TYR A 78 4.85 13.17 7.22
C TYR A 78 5.94 14.14 6.75
N HIS A 79 5.79 15.40 7.15
CA HIS A 79 6.77 16.46 6.95
C HIS A 79 7.57 16.64 8.24
N ALA A 80 8.76 16.02 8.30
CA ALA A 80 9.67 16.29 9.41
C ALA A 80 10.17 17.73 9.31
N ILE A 81 10.30 18.42 10.44
CA ILE A 81 10.69 19.85 10.55
C ILE A 81 12.00 20.18 9.80
N VAL A 82 12.86 19.19 9.58
CA VAL A 82 14.17 19.32 8.95
C VAL A 82 14.34 18.53 7.65
N ASP A 83 13.37 17.70 7.25
CA ASP A 83 13.46 16.91 6.00
C ASP A 83 12.70 17.66 4.90
N ALA A 84 13.45 18.30 3.99
CA ALA A 84 12.89 19.03 2.85
C ALA A 84 12.12 18.10 1.88
N THR A 85 12.32 16.79 2.00
CA THR A 85 11.62 15.74 1.28
C THR A 85 10.67 15.02 2.23
N GLY A 86 9.42 15.49 2.30
CA GLY A 86 8.37 14.79 3.04
C GLY A 86 8.30 13.31 2.61
N ARG A 87 8.16 12.40 3.58
CA ARG A 87 8.08 10.97 3.31
C ARG A 87 6.63 10.53 3.30
N ASP A 88 6.27 9.76 2.28
CA ASP A 88 4.98 9.10 2.20
C ASP A 88 5.02 7.77 2.95
N TYR A 89 4.11 7.63 3.90
CA TYR A 89 3.88 6.43 4.67
C TYR A 89 2.50 5.86 4.34
N LEU A 90 2.39 4.55 4.51
CA LEU A 90 1.11 3.86 4.59
C LEU A 90 0.87 3.41 6.01
N VAL A 91 -0.34 3.64 6.50
CA VAL A 91 -0.81 3.26 7.83
C VAL A 91 -1.84 2.17 7.68
N TRP A 92 -1.60 1.04 8.35
CA TRP A 92 -2.49 -0.11 8.39
C TRP A 92 -3.10 -0.27 9.77
N GLU A 93 -4.42 -0.17 9.83
CA GLU A 93 -5.21 -0.32 11.04
C GLU A 93 -5.88 -1.69 11.04
N ARG A 94 -5.83 -2.33 12.20
CA ARG A 94 -6.45 -3.62 12.47
C ARG A 94 -7.47 -3.40 13.58
N PRO A 95 -8.60 -4.13 13.59
CA PRO A 95 -9.66 -3.93 14.58
C PRO A 95 -9.17 -3.99 16.03
N ASP A 96 -8.19 -4.85 16.33
CA ASP A 96 -7.71 -5.11 17.69
C ASP A 96 -6.20 -4.90 17.87
N GLY A 97 -5.55 -4.09 17.01
CA GLY A 97 -4.10 -3.92 17.04
C GLY A 97 -3.64 -2.49 16.85
N GLU A 98 -2.42 -2.20 17.34
CA GLU A 98 -1.78 -0.91 17.08
C GLU A 98 -1.64 -0.68 15.57
N PRO A 99 -1.96 0.55 15.08
CA PRO A 99 -1.73 0.92 13.70
C PRO A 99 -0.26 0.74 13.33
N LEU A 100 0.00 0.21 12.15
CA LEU A 100 1.35 0.02 11.63
C LEU A 100 1.63 1.02 10.53
N ALA A 101 2.70 1.80 10.67
CA ALA A 101 3.21 2.72 9.67
C ALA A 101 4.43 2.12 8.96
N ALA A 102 4.43 2.16 7.63
CA ALA A 102 5.54 1.71 6.80
C ALA A 102 5.79 2.70 5.65
N ILE A 103 7.03 2.75 5.14
CA ILE A 103 7.36 3.63 4.00
C ILE A 103 6.55 3.17 2.77
N GLY A 104 5.81 4.11 2.17
CA GLY A 104 4.86 3.82 1.10
C GLY A 104 5.51 3.15 -0.11
N ALA A 105 6.65 3.67 -0.57
CA ALA A 105 7.42 3.08 -1.66
C ALA A 105 7.82 1.61 -1.40
N MET A 106 8.22 1.29 -0.17
CA MET A 106 8.65 -0.07 0.21
C MET A 106 7.49 -1.06 0.21
N VAL A 107 6.37 -0.68 0.84
CA VAL A 107 5.15 -1.49 0.85
C VAL A 107 4.63 -1.68 -0.57
N THR A 108 4.61 -0.60 -1.35
CA THR A 108 4.11 -0.64 -2.73
C THR A 108 4.92 -1.57 -3.60
N ALA A 109 6.25 -1.52 -3.53
CA ALA A 109 7.12 -2.44 -4.25
C ALA A 109 6.84 -3.91 -3.88
N ALA A 110 6.64 -4.20 -2.58
CA ALA A 110 6.31 -5.54 -2.10
C ALA A 110 4.95 -6.03 -2.62
N LEU A 111 3.91 -5.19 -2.55
CA LEU A 111 2.56 -5.54 -3.02
C LEU A 111 2.55 -5.80 -4.53
N ARG A 112 3.20 -4.93 -5.31
CA ARG A 112 3.35 -5.13 -6.77
C ARG A 112 4.03 -6.45 -7.09
N TYR A 113 5.15 -6.74 -6.40
CA TYR A 113 5.87 -7.99 -6.61
C TYR A 113 4.98 -9.21 -6.33
N LEU A 114 4.23 -9.21 -5.22
CA LEU A 114 3.31 -10.29 -4.88
C LEU A 114 2.23 -10.50 -5.94
N VAL A 115 1.64 -9.41 -6.45
CA VAL A 115 0.64 -9.47 -7.52
C VAL A 115 1.23 -10.09 -8.78
N LEU A 116 2.34 -9.55 -9.28
CA LEU A 116 2.99 -10.04 -10.51
C LEU A 116 3.42 -11.49 -10.39
N ARG A 117 3.94 -11.88 -9.22
CA ARG A 117 4.35 -13.26 -8.93
C ARG A 117 3.17 -14.23 -8.98
N LEU A 118 2.05 -13.87 -8.35
CA LEU A 118 0.84 -14.70 -8.32
C LEU A 118 0.20 -14.83 -9.71
N SER A 119 0.21 -13.77 -10.51
CA SER A 119 -0.27 -13.83 -11.90
C SER A 119 0.57 -14.79 -12.73
N ALA A 120 1.91 -14.71 -12.66
CA ALA A 120 2.80 -15.63 -13.38
C ALA A 120 2.62 -17.11 -12.98
N GLU A 121 2.35 -17.38 -11.69
CA GLU A 121 2.05 -18.75 -11.21
C GLU A 121 0.74 -19.31 -11.77
N ARG A 122 -0.28 -18.46 -11.92
CA ARG A 122 -1.57 -18.87 -12.51
C ARG A 122 -1.42 -19.22 -13.98
N ASP A 123 -0.70 -18.40 -14.73
CA ASP A 123 -0.47 -18.63 -16.16
C ASP A 123 0.32 -19.93 -16.38
N SER A 124 1.31 -20.22 -15.52
CA SER A 124 2.10 -21.47 -15.58
C SER A 124 1.33 -22.72 -15.12
N SER A 125 0.16 -22.58 -14.49
CA SER A 125 -0.67 -23.70 -14.02
C SER A 125 -1.73 -24.13 -15.03
N LEU A 126 -1.83 -23.41 -16.16
CA LEU A 126 -2.77 -23.67 -17.25
C LEU A 126 -2.11 -24.36 -18.47
N ASP A 127 -0.79 -24.52 -18.44
CA ASP A 127 0.03 -25.31 -19.40
C ASP A 127 0.34 -26.71 -18.86
#